data_AF-A0A8X7NGK4-F1
#
_entry.id   AF-A0A8X7NGK4-F1
#
_cell.length_a   1.000
_cell.length_b   1.000
_cell.length_c   1.000
_cell.angle_alpha   90.00
_cell.angle_beta   90.00
_cell.angle_gamma   90.00
#
_symmetry.space_group_name_H-M   'P 1'
#
loop_
_entity.id
_entity.type
_entity.pdbx_description
1 polymer ?
#
loop_
_entity_poly.entity_id
_entity_poly.type
_entity_poly.pdbx_seq_one_letter_code
_entity_poly.pdbx_strand_id
1 'polypeptide(L)'
;MEAAAAARRERLLALRQRRADEEAGLIAPDAPDARLAIKRTFRNYDPATGQARTRHTALLPTDTVENAVRGLQEAVIAEDDLKREQHLDLLNIAPKKPNWDLKRDMEKRLAKLERRDQEARMILIRQRIAATRGAGGSTEDALTKIGAEVAASAAKDPSLRRLVGYDDFNDDEDADGDGDSELSEE
;
A
#
# COMPACT_ATOMS: atom_id res chain seq x y z
N MET A 1 88.75 -20.86 0.62
CA MET A 1 89.06 -19.49 0.13
C MET A 1 88.85 -19.37 -1.37
N GLU A 2 89.36 -20.30 -2.17
CA GLU A 2 89.29 -20.24 -3.65
C GLU A 2 87.86 -20.33 -4.23
N ALA A 3 86.98 -21.14 -3.63
CA ALA A 3 85.58 -21.25 -4.06
C ALA A 3 84.78 -19.94 -3.96
N ALA A 4 85.03 -19.13 -2.92
CA ALA A 4 84.38 -17.83 -2.75
C ALA A 4 84.90 -16.79 -3.77
N ALA A 5 86.18 -16.88 -4.15
CA ALA A 5 86.77 -16.03 -5.18
C ALA A 5 86.25 -16.38 -6.58
N ALA A 6 86.07 -17.67 -6.87
CA ALA A 6 85.45 -18.15 -8.11
C ALA A 6 84.00 -17.66 -8.24
N ALA A 7 83.18 -17.83 -7.20
CA ALA A 7 81.79 -17.35 -7.18
C ALA A 7 81.70 -15.82 -7.36
N ARG A 8 82.63 -15.04 -6.79
CA ARG A 8 82.71 -13.59 -7.00
C ARG A 8 83.09 -13.24 -8.43
N ARG A 9 84.04 -13.98 -9.02
CA ARG A 9 84.48 -13.77 -10.42
C ARG A 9 83.35 -14.06 -11.39
N GLU A 10 82.63 -15.16 -11.22
CA GLU A 10 81.46 -15.53 -12.03
C GLU A 10 80.36 -14.47 -11.91
N ARG A 11 80.08 -13.98 -10.70
CA ARG A 11 79.11 -12.90 -10.48
C ARG A 11 79.51 -11.60 -11.17
N LEU A 12 80.79 -11.24 -11.14
CA LEU A 12 81.30 -10.03 -11.81
C LEU A 12 81.28 -10.16 -13.34
N LEU A 13 81.53 -11.36 -13.86
CA LEU A 13 81.42 -11.63 -15.30
C LEU A 13 79.97 -11.52 -15.78
N ALA A 14 79.02 -12.09 -15.02
CA ALA A 14 77.59 -11.96 -15.33
C ALA A 14 77.11 -10.49 -15.29
N LEU A 15 77.62 -9.68 -14.35
CA LEU A 15 77.31 -8.25 -14.30
C LEU A 15 77.93 -7.46 -15.46
N ARG A 16 79.13 -7.83 -15.91
CA ARG A 16 79.77 -7.21 -17.08
C ARG A 16 79.07 -7.57 -18.38
N GLN A 17 78.65 -8.82 -18.55
CA GLN A 17 77.87 -9.26 -19.71
C GLN A 17 76.55 -8.50 -19.77
N ARG A 18 75.80 -8.43 -18.66
CA ARG A 18 74.57 -7.63 -18.60
C ARG A 18 74.78 -6.15 -18.95
N ARG A 19 75.87 -5.55 -18.47
CA ARG A 19 76.20 -4.15 -18.82
C ARG A 19 76.46 -3.96 -20.31
N ALA A 20 77.11 -4.93 -20.94
CA ALA A 20 77.34 -4.93 -22.39
C ALA A 20 76.03 -5.11 -23.18
N ASP A 21 75.12 -5.95 -22.68
CA ASP A 21 73.80 -6.17 -23.30
C ASP A 21 72.86 -4.95 -23.12
N GLU A 22 72.99 -4.21 -22.00
CA GLU A 22 72.34 -2.91 -21.76
C GLU A 22 72.90 -1.82 -22.68
N GLU A 23 74.23 -1.78 -22.87
CA GLU A 23 74.92 -0.80 -23.73
C GLU A 23 74.71 -1.07 -25.23
N ALA A 24 74.50 -2.34 -25.62
CA ALA A 24 74.11 -2.76 -26.96
C ALA A 24 72.59 -2.60 -27.23
N GLY A 25 71.80 -2.18 -26.24
CA GLY A 25 70.37 -1.91 -26.38
C GLY A 25 69.49 -3.16 -26.54
N LEU A 26 69.98 -4.36 -26.23
CA LEU A 26 69.19 -5.60 -26.27
C LEU A 26 68.30 -5.79 -25.02
N ILE A 27 68.56 -5.05 -23.93
CA ILE A 27 67.81 -5.11 -22.68
C ILE A 27 67.33 -3.70 -22.33
N ALA A 28 66.01 -3.50 -22.28
CA ALA A 28 65.43 -2.25 -21.78
C ALA A 28 65.68 -2.12 -20.26
N PRO A 29 65.97 -0.91 -19.74
CA PRO A 29 66.31 -0.69 -18.32
C PRO A 29 65.19 -1.05 -17.33
N ASP A 30 63.97 -1.31 -17.83
CA ASP A 30 62.77 -1.66 -17.05
C ASP A 30 62.36 -3.14 -17.12
N ALA A 31 63.22 -4.03 -17.62
CA ALA A 31 62.91 -5.46 -17.63
C ALA A 31 62.76 -6.01 -16.19
N PRO A 32 61.62 -6.66 -15.83
CA PRO A 32 61.34 -7.04 -14.46
C PRO A 32 62.22 -8.22 -14.02
N ASP A 33 63.25 -7.91 -13.24
CA ASP A 33 64.07 -8.93 -12.57
C ASP A 33 63.20 -9.73 -11.58
N ALA A 34 63.03 -11.04 -11.80
CA ALA A 34 62.29 -11.94 -10.91
C ALA A 34 62.83 -11.93 -9.45
N ARG A 35 64.09 -11.51 -9.26
CA ARG A 35 64.72 -11.30 -7.94
C ARG A 35 64.34 -9.98 -7.26
N LEU A 36 63.97 -8.96 -8.03
CA LEU A 36 63.46 -7.67 -7.54
C LEU A 36 61.95 -7.71 -7.25
N ALA A 37 61.21 -8.59 -7.94
CA ALA A 37 59.78 -8.83 -7.70
C ALA A 37 59.49 -9.29 -6.25
N ILE A 38 60.34 -10.17 -5.69
CA ILE A 38 60.23 -10.63 -4.30
C ILE A 38 60.51 -9.49 -3.29
N LYS A 39 61.28 -8.47 -3.69
CA LYS A 39 61.73 -7.38 -2.80
C LYS A 39 60.78 -6.17 -2.77
N ARG A 40 59.72 -6.16 -3.59
CA ARG A 40 58.74 -5.06 -3.70
C ARG A 40 57.29 -5.50 -3.45
N THR A 41 57.05 -6.40 -2.49
CA THR A 41 55.68 -6.78 -2.11
C THR A 41 55.07 -5.71 -1.18
N PHE A 42 54.75 -4.54 -1.72
CA PHE A 42 53.91 -3.58 -1.01
C PHE A 42 52.49 -4.16 -0.90
N ARG A 43 51.83 -4.00 0.26
CA ARG A 43 50.50 -4.57 0.51
C ARG A 43 49.45 -4.20 -0.56
N ASN A 44 49.60 -3.01 -1.15
CA ASN A 44 48.70 -2.46 -2.18
C ASN A 44 49.25 -2.57 -3.60
N TYR A 45 50.30 -3.35 -3.88
CA TYR A 45 50.87 -3.49 -5.23
C TYR A 45 50.74 -4.93 -5.72
N ASP A 46 50.28 -5.12 -6.95
CA ASP A 46 50.25 -6.43 -7.59
C ASP A 46 51.45 -6.58 -8.53
N PRO A 47 52.42 -7.46 -8.20
CA PRO A 47 53.65 -7.58 -8.98
C PRO A 47 53.45 -8.18 -10.37
N ALA A 48 52.31 -8.83 -10.65
CA ALA A 48 52.03 -9.42 -11.97
C ALA A 48 51.45 -8.40 -12.95
N THR A 49 50.56 -7.52 -12.48
CA THR A 49 49.88 -6.51 -13.31
C THR A 49 50.56 -5.15 -13.25
N GLY A 50 51.47 -4.94 -12.29
CA GLY A 50 52.21 -3.69 -12.12
C GLY A 50 51.35 -2.53 -11.61
N GLN A 51 50.11 -2.79 -11.20
CA GLN A 51 49.12 -1.79 -10.78
C GLN A 51 48.84 -1.89 -9.27
N ALA A 52 48.19 -0.85 -8.74
CA ALA A 52 47.72 -0.87 -7.36
C ALA A 52 46.62 -1.95 -7.19
N ARG A 53 46.74 -2.79 -6.16
CA ARG A 53 45.71 -3.76 -5.76
C ARG A 53 44.44 -2.99 -5.43
N THR A 54 43.49 -2.99 -6.35
CA THR A 54 42.15 -2.47 -6.12
C THR A 54 41.49 -3.43 -5.14
N ARG A 55 41.13 -2.95 -3.94
CA ARG A 55 40.30 -3.75 -3.04
C ARG A 55 39.00 -3.98 -3.79
N HIS A 56 38.72 -5.24 -4.16
CA HIS A 56 37.51 -5.59 -4.88
C HIS A 56 36.31 -5.07 -4.08
N THR A 57 35.61 -4.09 -4.64
CA THR A 57 34.27 -3.66 -4.24
C THR A 57 33.22 -4.76 -4.47
N ALA A 58 33.65 -5.95 -4.88
CA ALA A 58 32.83 -7.14 -5.11
C ALA A 58 32.34 -7.85 -3.83
N LEU A 59 32.71 -7.37 -2.63
CA LEU A 59 32.25 -7.92 -1.34
C LEU A 59 31.14 -7.10 -0.68
N LEU A 60 30.66 -6.03 -1.33
CA LEU A 60 29.46 -5.34 -0.88
C LEU A 60 28.26 -6.24 -1.17
N PRO A 61 27.41 -6.55 -0.16
CA PRO A 61 26.18 -7.30 -0.39
C PRO A 61 25.37 -6.58 -1.48
N THR A 62 25.01 -7.29 -2.55
CA THR A 62 24.20 -6.73 -3.64
C THR A 62 22.74 -6.53 -3.22
N ASP A 63 22.34 -7.15 -2.12
CA ASP A 63 21.03 -7.05 -1.49
C ASP A 63 21.03 -5.92 -0.45
N THR A 64 20.89 -4.68 -0.94
CA THR A 64 20.69 -3.51 -0.08
C THR A 64 19.28 -2.97 -0.28
N VAL A 65 18.73 -2.30 0.74
CA VAL A 65 17.36 -1.75 0.70
C VAL A 65 17.19 -0.75 -0.45
N GLU A 66 18.23 0.01 -0.76
CA GLU A 66 18.27 0.96 -1.87
C GLU A 66 18.12 0.26 -3.22
N ASN A 67 18.72 -0.92 -3.37
CA ASN A 67 18.59 -1.73 -4.59
C ASN A 67 17.19 -2.36 -4.70
N ALA A 68 16.58 -2.75 -3.59
CA ALA A 68 15.23 -3.32 -3.55
C ALA A 68 14.14 -2.27 -3.81
N VAL A 69 14.36 -1.02 -3.39
CA VAL A 69 13.39 0.07 -3.56
C VAL A 69 13.57 0.83 -4.88
N ARG A 70 14.73 0.68 -5.54
CA ARG A 70 14.99 1.28 -6.85
C ARG A 70 13.92 0.87 -7.86
N GLY A 71 13.21 1.85 -8.42
CA GLY A 71 12.18 1.66 -9.44
C GLY A 71 10.75 1.49 -8.90
N LEU A 72 10.55 1.26 -7.59
CA LEU A 72 9.19 1.19 -7.02
C LEU A 72 8.44 2.51 -7.17
N GLN A 73 9.12 3.64 -6.96
CA GLN A 73 8.50 4.96 -7.10
C GLN A 73 8.02 5.20 -8.54
N GLU A 74 8.85 4.88 -9.53
CA GLU A 74 8.51 5.03 -10.95
C GLU A 74 7.34 4.12 -11.33
N ALA A 75 7.32 2.88 -10.84
CA ALA A 75 6.21 1.95 -11.05
C ALA A 75 4.91 2.46 -10.43
N VAL A 76 4.94 2.99 -9.21
CA VAL A 76 3.75 3.54 -8.53
C VAL A 76 3.21 4.77 -9.27
N ILE A 77 4.09 5.65 -9.73
CA ILE A 77 3.69 6.84 -10.52
C ILE A 77 3.06 6.38 -11.85
N ALA A 78 3.69 5.44 -12.56
CA ALA A 78 3.16 4.90 -13.80
C ALA A 78 1.80 4.22 -13.62
N GLU A 79 1.60 3.44 -12.54
CA GLU A 79 0.31 2.83 -12.22
C GLU A 79 -0.78 3.86 -11.91
N ASP A 80 -0.43 4.93 -11.19
CA ASP A 80 -1.34 6.00 -10.82
C ASP A 80 -1.74 6.83 -12.06
N ASP A 81 -0.78 7.11 -12.95
CA ASP A 81 -1.05 7.77 -14.22
C ASP A 81 -1.90 6.89 -15.14
N LEU A 82 -1.65 5.58 -15.22
CA LEU A 82 -2.52 4.65 -15.94
C LEU A 82 -3.95 4.61 -15.35
N LYS A 83 -4.12 4.72 -14.03
CA LYS A 83 -5.45 4.80 -13.39
C LYS A 83 -6.16 6.12 -13.65
N ARG A 84 -5.42 7.22 -13.82
CA ARG A 84 -5.96 8.54 -14.22
C ARG A 84 -6.29 8.61 -15.71
N GLU A 85 -5.47 7.98 -16.55
CA GLU A 85 -5.60 7.89 -18.00
C GLU A 85 -6.63 6.85 -18.45
N GLN A 86 -6.90 5.84 -17.61
CA GLN A 86 -8.16 5.12 -17.66
C GLN A 86 -9.28 6.14 -17.48
N HIS A 87 -9.72 6.67 -18.63
CA HIS A 87 -10.75 7.66 -18.75
C HIS A 87 -11.87 7.30 -17.78
N LEU A 88 -12.26 8.26 -16.94
CA LEU A 88 -13.51 8.19 -16.18
C LEU A 88 -14.57 7.70 -17.17
N ASP A 89 -15.02 6.47 -16.98
CA ASP A 89 -15.98 5.85 -17.88
C ASP A 89 -17.30 6.62 -17.73
N LEU A 90 -17.47 7.63 -18.58
CA LEU A 90 -18.62 8.55 -18.57
C LEU A 90 -19.93 7.81 -18.82
N LEU A 91 -19.85 6.59 -19.37
CA LEU A 91 -21.00 5.71 -19.61
C LEU A 91 -21.38 4.92 -18.34
N ASN A 92 -20.43 4.70 -17.43
CA ASN A 92 -20.65 4.02 -16.14
C ASN A 92 -21.06 5.00 -15.03
N ILE A 93 -20.87 6.32 -15.25
CA ILE A 93 -21.46 7.36 -14.41
C ILE A 93 -22.90 7.57 -14.88
N ALA A 94 -23.83 6.79 -14.30
CA ALA A 94 -25.25 7.04 -14.49
C ALA A 94 -25.60 8.50 -14.12
N PRO A 95 -26.53 9.15 -14.85
CA PRO A 95 -27.01 10.47 -14.47
C PRO A 95 -27.59 10.40 -13.05
N LYS A 96 -26.95 11.10 -12.12
CA LYS A 96 -27.40 11.13 -10.72
C LYS A 96 -28.73 11.88 -10.62
N LYS A 97 -29.53 11.53 -9.61
CA LYS A 97 -30.78 12.24 -9.29
C LYS A 97 -30.49 13.73 -9.04
N PRO A 98 -31.37 14.66 -9.46
CA PRO A 98 -31.15 16.11 -9.29
C PRO A 98 -30.91 16.51 -7.83
N ASN A 99 -31.50 15.81 -6.87
CA ASN A 99 -31.39 16.09 -5.44
C ASN A 99 -30.29 15.29 -4.72
N TRP A 100 -29.40 14.59 -5.44
CA TRP A 100 -28.39 13.73 -4.82
C TRP A 100 -27.41 14.54 -3.93
N ASP A 101 -27.06 15.74 -4.39
CA ASP A 101 -26.14 16.64 -3.71
C ASP A 101 -26.81 17.22 -2.45
N LEU A 102 -28.08 17.61 -2.59
CA LEU A 102 -28.91 18.06 -1.47
C LEU A 102 -29.03 16.99 -0.39
N LYS A 103 -29.28 15.72 -0.78
CA LYS A 103 -29.35 14.61 0.18
C LYS A 103 -28.03 14.46 0.93
N ARG A 104 -26.90 14.41 0.22
CA ARG A 104 -25.57 14.25 0.82
C ARG A 104 -25.22 15.38 1.79
N ASP A 105 -25.54 16.62 1.43
CA ASP A 105 -25.21 17.78 2.25
C ASP A 105 -26.16 17.94 3.44
N MET A 106 -27.43 17.54 3.31
CA MET A 106 -28.39 17.45 4.41
C MET A 106 -28.05 16.31 5.38
N GLU A 107 -27.62 15.16 4.89
CA GLU A 107 -27.27 13.99 5.71
C GLU A 107 -26.18 14.33 6.74
N LYS A 108 -25.17 15.11 6.35
CA LYS A 108 -24.13 15.60 7.28
C LYS A 108 -24.69 16.50 8.39
N ARG A 109 -25.72 17.31 8.09
CA ARG A 109 -26.38 18.19 9.07
C ARG A 109 -27.31 17.40 9.97
N LEU A 110 -28.08 16.47 9.39
CA LEU A 110 -29.00 15.58 10.09
C LEU A 110 -28.25 14.64 11.05
N ALA A 111 -27.10 14.10 10.68
CA ALA A 111 -26.32 13.22 11.57
C ALA A 111 -25.92 13.91 12.89
N LYS A 112 -25.67 15.22 12.87
CA LYS A 112 -25.38 16.00 14.10
C LYS A 112 -26.62 16.22 14.96
N LEU A 113 -27.79 16.36 14.32
CA LEU A 113 -29.07 16.57 14.96
C LEU A 113 -29.63 15.26 15.53
N GLU A 114 -29.51 14.16 14.78
CA GLU A 114 -30.03 12.83 15.12
C GLU A 114 -29.49 12.34 16.46
N ARG A 115 -28.20 12.56 16.75
CA ARG A 115 -27.62 12.23 18.06
C ARG A 115 -28.32 12.96 19.21
N ARG A 116 -28.60 14.26 19.03
CA ARG A 116 -29.31 15.07 20.04
C ARG A 116 -30.78 14.70 20.11
N ASP A 117 -31.41 14.34 19.00
CA ASP A 117 -32.80 13.87 18.99
C ASP A 117 -32.94 12.54 19.72
N GLN A 118 -32.02 11.59 19.51
CA GLN A 118 -31.98 10.34 20.26
C GLN A 118 -31.81 10.60 21.76
N GLU A 119 -30.88 11.48 22.15
CA GLU A 119 -30.71 11.88 23.56
C GLU A 119 -31.98 12.51 24.14
N ALA A 120 -32.59 13.46 23.43
CA ALA A 120 -33.83 14.12 23.85
C ALA A 120 -34.99 13.13 23.96
N ARG A 121 -35.14 12.22 22.99
CA ARG A 121 -36.13 11.14 23.00
C ARG A 121 -35.94 10.23 24.22
N MET A 122 -34.70 9.87 24.55
CA MET A 122 -34.41 9.06 25.75
C MET A 122 -34.78 9.80 27.04
N ILE A 123 -34.53 11.11 27.12
CA ILE A 123 -34.93 11.93 28.28
C ILE A 123 -36.46 11.97 28.39
N LEU A 124 -37.16 12.22 27.29
CA LEU A 124 -38.63 12.27 27.25
C LEU A 124 -39.26 10.92 27.62
N ILE A 125 -38.72 9.80 27.12
CA ILE A 125 -39.18 8.46 27.48
C ILE A 125 -39.01 8.22 28.99
N ARG A 126 -37.86 8.59 29.56
CA ARG A 126 -37.61 8.45 31.01
C ARG A 126 -38.57 9.29 31.85
N GLN A 127 -38.79 10.55 31.47
CA GLN A 127 -39.75 11.44 32.15
C GLN A 127 -41.16 10.86 32.08
N ARG A 128 -41.56 10.33 30.93
CA ARG A 128 -42.89 9.74 30.73
C ARG A 128 -43.08 8.48 31.56
N ILE A 129 -42.11 7.57 31.58
CA ILE A 129 -42.14 6.37 32.44
C ILE A 129 -42.23 6.77 33.92
N ALA A 130 -41.47 7.78 34.36
CA ALA A 130 -41.50 8.24 35.74
C ALA A 130 -42.86 8.86 36.12
N ALA A 131 -43.45 9.67 35.24
CA ALA A 131 -44.77 10.26 35.44
C ALA A 131 -45.87 9.19 35.54
N THR A 132 -45.82 8.15 34.68
CA THR A 132 -46.79 7.04 34.72
C THR A 132 -46.59 6.13 35.94
N ARG A 133 -45.33 5.91 36.37
CA ARG A 133 -45.03 5.12 37.59
C ARG A 133 -45.46 5.85 38.87
N GLY A 134 -45.34 7.17 38.93
CA GLY A 134 -45.81 7.99 40.05
C GLY A 134 -47.31 7.85 40.34
N ALA A 135 -48.09 7.34 39.38
CA ALA A 135 -49.50 6.97 39.54
C ALA A 135 -49.72 5.55 40.10
N GLY A 136 -48.68 4.86 40.60
CA GLY A 136 -48.78 3.60 41.35
C GLY A 136 -48.78 2.30 40.52
N GLY A 137 -48.41 2.34 39.24
CA GLY A 137 -48.39 1.16 38.36
C GLY A 137 -47.02 0.48 38.21
N SER A 138 -47.03 -0.82 37.87
CA SER A 138 -45.79 -1.59 37.56
C SER A 138 -45.10 -1.08 36.30
N THR A 139 -43.83 -1.45 36.08
CA THR A 139 -43.07 -1.06 34.88
C THR A 139 -43.68 -1.55 33.59
N GLU A 140 -44.14 -2.79 33.55
CA GLU A 140 -44.87 -3.34 32.40
C GLU A 140 -46.20 -2.60 32.15
N ASP A 141 -46.92 -2.20 33.19
CA ASP A 141 -48.16 -1.44 33.07
C ASP A 141 -47.91 -0.03 32.52
N ALA A 142 -46.80 0.60 32.90
CA ALA A 142 -46.43 1.91 32.37
C ALA A 142 -46.06 1.83 30.89
N LEU A 143 -45.28 0.82 30.49
CA LEU A 143 -44.89 0.62 29.09
C LEU A 143 -46.08 0.29 28.19
N THR A 144 -47.02 -0.54 28.65
CA THR A 144 -48.24 -0.89 27.90
C THR A 144 -49.19 0.30 27.75
N LYS A 145 -49.39 1.09 28.81
CA LYS A 145 -50.19 2.34 28.73
C LYS A 145 -49.57 3.36 27.78
N ILE A 146 -48.25 3.53 27.83
CA ILE A 146 -47.52 4.43 26.90
C ILE A 146 -47.62 3.91 25.46
N GLY A 147 -47.45 2.61 25.24
CA GLY A 147 -47.58 2.00 23.91
C GLY A 147 -48.99 2.17 23.31
N ALA A 148 -50.03 1.98 24.12
CA ALA A 148 -51.42 2.21 23.71
C ALA A 148 -51.69 3.68 23.37
N GLU A 149 -51.12 4.62 24.14
CA GLU A 149 -51.26 6.06 23.88
C GLU A 149 -50.51 6.50 22.61
N VAL A 150 -49.30 5.95 22.38
CA VAL A 150 -48.53 6.18 21.16
C VAL A 150 -49.27 5.63 19.94
N ALA A 151 -49.82 4.42 20.02
CA ALA A 151 -50.66 3.86 18.96
C ALA A 151 -51.92 4.70 18.70
N ALA A 152 -52.58 5.19 19.74
CA ALA A 152 -53.73 6.08 19.62
C ALA A 152 -53.37 7.45 18.99
N SER A 153 -52.18 7.99 19.28
CA SER A 153 -51.67 9.21 18.62
C SER A 153 -51.30 8.96 17.15
N ALA A 154 -50.70 7.81 16.84
CA ALA A 154 -50.35 7.43 15.47
C ALA A 154 -51.59 7.16 14.60
N ALA A 155 -52.70 6.69 15.20
CA ALA A 155 -53.99 6.56 14.53
C ALA A 155 -54.65 7.92 14.22
N LYS A 156 -54.29 8.98 14.97
CA LYS A 156 -54.80 10.35 14.78
C LYS A 156 -54.03 11.13 13.72
N ASP A 157 -52.74 10.84 13.56
CA ASP A 157 -51.87 11.44 12.54
C ASP A 157 -51.38 10.36 11.55
N PRO A 158 -52.06 10.19 10.39
CA PRO A 158 -51.76 9.10 9.45
C PRO A 158 -50.37 9.19 8.80
N SER A 159 -49.73 10.37 8.83
CA SER A 159 -48.35 10.58 8.38
C SER A 159 -47.29 9.98 9.33
N LEU A 160 -47.61 9.84 10.62
CA LEU A 160 -46.73 9.22 11.61
C LEU A 160 -46.82 7.69 11.59
N ARG A 161 -47.95 7.11 11.15
CA ARG A 161 -48.12 5.67 10.98
C ARG A 161 -47.07 5.04 10.04
N ARG A 162 -46.77 5.72 8.93
CA ARG A 162 -45.75 5.32 7.94
C ARG A 162 -44.31 5.37 8.50
N LEU A 163 -44.05 6.25 9.48
CA LEU A 163 -42.73 6.41 10.10
C LEU A 163 -42.46 5.37 11.20
N VAL A 164 -43.51 4.83 11.83
CA VAL A 164 -43.41 3.82 12.91
C VAL A 164 -43.40 2.39 12.36
N GLY A 165 -43.47 2.20 11.04
CA GLY A 165 -43.24 0.89 10.40
C GLY A 165 -44.34 -0.13 10.68
N TYR A 166 -45.60 0.30 10.64
CA TYR A 166 -46.78 -0.57 10.69
C TYR A 166 -47.62 -0.35 9.42
N ASP A 167 -47.02 -0.66 8.27
CA ASP A 167 -47.74 -0.80 7.01
C ASP A 167 -47.98 -2.30 6.77
N ASP A 168 -49.27 -2.68 6.76
CA ASP A 168 -49.79 -3.95 6.26
C ASP A 168 -49.42 -4.09 4.78
N PHE A 169 -48.20 -4.55 4.52
CA PHE A 169 -47.77 -5.00 3.19
C PHE A 169 -48.42 -6.37 2.93
N ASN A 170 -49.74 -6.38 2.72
CA ASN A 170 -50.46 -7.54 2.23
C ASN A 170 -51.55 -7.05 1.28
N ASP A 171 -51.11 -6.69 0.08
CA ASP A 171 -51.95 -6.49 -1.09
C ASP A 171 -51.16 -6.93 -2.34
N ASP A 172 -50.60 -8.14 -2.26
CA ASP A 172 -50.33 -8.94 -3.47
C ASP A 172 -51.67 -9.58 -3.88
N GLU A 173 -52.59 -8.75 -4.37
CA GLU A 173 -53.60 -9.20 -5.32
C GLU A 173 -52.85 -9.42 -6.65
N ASP A 174 -52.29 -10.62 -6.81
CA ASP A 174 -51.85 -11.16 -8.09
C ASP A 174 -53.05 -11.22 -9.05
N ALA A 175 -53.30 -10.11 -9.73
CA ALA A 175 -54.24 -10.01 -10.85
C ALA A 175 -53.49 -10.13 -12.18
N ASP A 176 -52.68 -11.18 -12.33
CA ASP A 176 -52.21 -11.63 -13.65
C ASP A 176 -53.31 -12.50 -14.28
N GLY A 177 -54.27 -11.82 -14.90
CA GLY A 177 -55.21 -12.42 -15.84
C GLY A 177 -54.54 -12.72 -17.16
N ASP A 178 -53.66 -13.73 -17.20
CA ASP A 178 -53.21 -14.32 -18.46
C ASP A 178 -54.32 -15.26 -18.99
N GLY A 179 -55.21 -14.67 -19.78
CA GLY A 179 -56.15 -15.41 -20.62
C GLY A 179 -55.42 -15.99 -21.84
N ASP A 180 -54.71 -17.09 -21.66
CA ASP A 180 -54.34 -17.98 -22.77
C ASP A 180 -55.59 -18.77 -23.19
N SER A 181 -56.40 -18.15 -24.04
CA SER A 181 -57.43 -18.86 -24.79
C SER A 181 -56.81 -19.47 -26.04
N GLU A 182 -56.83 -20.80 -26.07
CA GLU A 182 -56.71 -21.68 -27.23
C GLU A 182 -57.12 -21.01 -28.56
N LEU A 183 -56.22 -20.99 -29.54
CA LEU A 183 -56.58 -20.93 -30.96
C LEU A 183 -55.78 -21.98 -31.72
N SER A 184 -56.52 -23.06 -31.95
CA SER A 184 -56.36 -24.19 -32.83
C SER A 184 -56.18 -23.85 -34.32
N GLU A 185 -55.57 -24.82 -35.04
CA GLU A 185 -55.58 -25.04 -36.51
C GLU A 185 -54.77 -24.02 -37.34
N GLU A 186 -53.80 -24.39 -38.16
CA GLU A 186 -53.70 -25.44 -39.21
C GLU A 186 -52.25 -25.95 -39.37
#